data_AF-A0A9J6FC15-F1
#
_entry.id   AF-A0A9J6FC15-F1
#
_cell.length_a   1.000
_cell.length_b   1.000
_cell.length_c   1.000
_cell.angle_alpha   90.00
_cell.angle_beta   90.00
_cell.angle_gamma   90.00
#
_symmetry.space_group_name_H-M   'P 1'
#
loop_
_entity.id
_entity.type
_entity.pdbx_description
1 polymer ?
#
loop_
_entity_poly.entity_id
_entity_poly.type
_entity_poly.pdbx_seq_one_letter_code
_entity_poly.pdbx_strand_id
1 'polypeptide(L)'
;MVRDAILSCCNERNEVTLSKVKFAAVKLCEKLELRQLSKIVGNSKSLSLSMFFAVKTHKPESPLRVIVTEQGTWKKAVGCFLQKYLNELSFEDPFQIKNSEQIISYLKSNDNRSFQAFSVDVKYLYYSLPHELIPCSVEERIDQFGAIAFQRVE
;
A
#
# COMPACT_ATOMS: atom_id res chain seq x y z
N MET A 1 -9.19 13.83 23.31
CA MET A 1 -8.64 14.28 22.01
C MET A 1 -8.24 13.13 21.08
N VAL A 2 -7.24 12.29 21.39
CA VAL A 2 -6.83 11.18 20.47
C VAL A 2 -7.91 10.11 20.34
N ARG A 3 -8.57 9.74 21.45
CA ARG A 3 -9.69 8.80 21.45
C ARG A 3 -10.86 9.31 20.61
N ASP A 4 -11.19 10.60 20.75
CA ASP A 4 -12.31 11.23 20.01
C ASP A 4 -12.01 11.31 18.51
N ALA A 5 -10.75 11.60 18.13
CA ALA A 5 -10.32 11.57 16.74
C ALA A 5 -10.38 10.15 16.14
N ILE A 6 -9.98 9.13 16.91
CA ILE A 6 -10.09 7.72 16.49
C ILE A 6 -11.56 7.32 16.30
N LEU A 7 -12.43 7.68 17.24
CA LEU A 7 -13.87 7.38 17.15
C LEU A 7 -14.56 8.14 16.01
N SER A 8 -14.09 9.35 15.66
CA SER A 8 -14.63 10.12 14.53
C SER A 8 -14.24 9.57 13.15
N CYS A 9 -13.12 8.86 13.04
CA CYS A 9 -12.59 8.34 11.79
C CYS A 9 -12.80 6.83 11.61
N CYS A 10 -13.05 6.09 12.69
CA CYS A 10 -13.16 4.64 12.67
C CYS A 10 -14.53 4.21 13.20
N ASN A 11 -15.39 3.72 12.31
CA ASN A 11 -16.63 3.06 12.71
C ASN A 11 -16.29 1.74 13.43
N GLU A 12 -16.70 1.63 14.69
CA GLU A 12 -16.52 0.41 15.47
C GLU A 12 -17.39 -0.71 14.88
N ARG A 13 -16.76 -1.73 14.30
CA ARG A 13 -17.47 -2.91 13.77
C ARG A 13 -17.48 -4.01 14.83
N ASN A 14 -18.48 -3.98 15.70
CA ASN A 14 -18.63 -4.92 16.82
C ASN A 14 -18.84 -6.39 16.41
N GLU A 15 -19.18 -6.66 15.14
CA GLU A 15 -19.50 -8.02 14.67
C GLU A 15 -18.27 -8.83 14.18
N VAL A 16 -17.13 -8.19 13.94
CA VAL A 16 -15.97 -8.83 13.30
C VAL A 16 -14.75 -8.81 14.22
N THR A 17 -14.32 -9.99 14.68
CA THR A 17 -13.08 -10.13 15.47
C THR A 17 -11.86 -10.32 14.56
N LEU A 18 -10.71 -9.77 14.94
CA LEU A 18 -9.48 -9.90 14.15
C LEU A 18 -9.05 -11.36 13.93
N SER A 19 -9.33 -12.24 14.89
CA SER A 19 -9.10 -13.68 14.77
C SER A 19 -9.98 -14.32 13.68
N LYS A 20 -11.26 -13.92 13.58
CA LYS A 20 -12.15 -14.38 12.50
C LYS A 20 -11.64 -13.90 11.13
N VAL A 21 -11.16 -12.66 11.04
CA VAL A 21 -10.57 -12.13 9.79
C VAL A 21 -9.33 -12.92 9.37
N LYS A 22 -8.42 -13.19 10.32
CA LYS A 22 -7.24 -14.02 10.05
C LYS A 22 -7.64 -15.42 9.60
N PHE A 23 -8.60 -16.04 10.27
CA PHE A 23 -9.10 -17.37 9.90
C PHE A 23 -9.67 -17.38 8.47
N ALA A 24 -10.48 -16.38 8.12
CA ALA A 24 -10.99 -16.21 6.77
C ALA A 24 -9.86 -16.04 5.74
N ALA A 25 -8.81 -15.27 6.07
CA ALA A 25 -7.64 -15.10 5.21
C ALA A 25 -6.87 -16.41 5.00
N VAL A 26 -6.67 -17.21 6.05
CA VAL A 26 -6.06 -18.56 5.94
C VAL A 26 -6.90 -19.44 5.03
N LYS A 27 -8.22 -19.50 5.26
CA LYS A 27 -9.15 -20.29 4.43
C LYS A 27 -9.14 -19.86 2.97
N LEU A 28 -9.06 -18.56 2.71
CA LEU A 28 -8.92 -18.04 1.35
C LEU A 28 -7.60 -18.47 0.71
N CYS A 29 -6.48 -18.37 1.43
CA CYS A 29 -5.19 -18.84 0.93
C CYS A 29 -5.20 -20.35 0.64
N GLU A 30 -5.82 -21.17 1.49
CA GLU A 30 -5.99 -22.61 1.27
C GLU A 30 -6.84 -22.89 0.03
N LYS A 31 -7.97 -22.18 -0.13
CA LYS A 31 -8.86 -22.32 -1.29
C LYS A 31 -8.17 -21.97 -2.61
N LEU A 32 -7.25 -21.00 -2.57
CA LEU A 32 -6.45 -20.57 -3.72
C LEU A 32 -5.13 -21.37 -3.86
N GLU A 33 -4.96 -22.44 -3.09
CA GLU A 33 -3.79 -23.32 -3.11
C GLU A 33 -2.45 -22.62 -2.78
N LEU A 34 -2.49 -21.45 -2.12
CA LEU A 34 -1.33 -20.68 -1.68
C LEU A 34 -0.72 -21.24 -0.38
N ARG A 35 -0.21 -22.48 -0.43
CA ARG A 35 0.20 -23.26 0.75
C ARG A 35 1.23 -22.56 1.63
N GLN A 36 2.25 -21.96 1.02
CA GLN A 36 3.30 -21.24 1.75
C GLN A 36 2.74 -20.00 2.47
N LEU A 37 1.93 -19.20 1.77
CA LEU A 37 1.29 -18.01 2.32
C LEU A 37 0.32 -18.37 3.45
N SER A 38 -0.50 -19.40 3.26
CA SER A 38 -1.42 -19.91 4.28
C SER A 38 -0.68 -20.25 5.58
N LYS A 39 0.46 -20.95 5.48
CA LYS A 39 1.31 -21.30 6.64
C LYS A 39 1.86 -20.05 7.34
N ILE A 40 2.37 -19.07 6.59
CA ILE A 40 2.90 -17.81 7.13
C ILE A 40 1.80 -17.02 7.85
N VAL A 41 0.64 -16.87 7.21
CA VAL A 41 -0.53 -16.18 7.78
C VAL A 41 -0.95 -16.91 9.06
N GLY A 42 -1.14 -18.24 9.01
CA GLY A 42 -1.54 -19.06 10.15
C GLY A 42 -0.60 -18.94 11.36
N ASN A 43 0.70 -18.93 11.13
CA ASN A 43 1.72 -18.85 12.19
C ASN A 43 1.93 -17.44 12.76
N SER A 44 1.40 -16.40 12.13
CA SER A 44 1.56 -15.03 12.63
C SER A 44 0.83 -14.82 13.96
N LYS A 45 1.55 -14.31 14.97
CA LYS A 45 0.99 -14.07 16.31
C LYS A 45 0.27 -12.73 16.42
N SER A 46 0.71 -11.71 15.66
CA SER A 46 0.12 -10.38 15.74
C SER A 46 -1.07 -10.24 14.79
N LEU A 47 -2.21 -9.81 15.34
CA LEU A 47 -3.47 -9.66 14.61
C LEU A 47 -3.78 -8.21 14.23
N SER A 48 -3.31 -7.26 15.05
CA SER A 48 -3.57 -5.83 14.89
C SER A 48 -2.39 -5.12 14.26
N LEU A 49 -2.68 -4.05 13.52
CA LEU A 49 -1.68 -3.08 13.11
C LEU A 49 -1.23 -2.30 14.36
N SER A 50 0.03 -1.89 14.40
CA SER A 50 0.52 -0.97 15.42
C SER A 50 0.62 0.44 14.86
N MET A 51 0.47 1.43 15.74
CA MET A 51 0.56 2.85 15.38
C MET A 51 1.63 3.53 16.22
N PHE A 52 2.32 4.49 15.61
CA PHE A 52 3.23 5.40 16.29
C PHE A 52 3.12 6.79 15.66
N PHE A 53 3.64 7.79 16.37
CA PHE A 53 3.57 9.19 15.94
C PHE A 53 4.96 9.70 15.61
N ALA A 54 5.08 10.41 14.49
CA ALA A 54 6.29 11.11 14.11
C ALA A 54 6.02 12.61 14.04
N VAL A 55 6.91 13.42 14.59
CA VAL A 55 6.81 14.89 14.54
C VAL A 55 7.19 15.39 13.16
N LYS A 56 6.37 16.24 12.55
CA LYS A 56 6.75 16.98 11.33
C LYS A 56 7.62 18.19 11.72
N THR A 57 8.93 17.97 11.84
CA THR A 57 9.92 18.98 12.26
C THR A 57 10.04 20.19 11.32
N HIS A 58 9.59 20.07 10.07
CA HIS A 58 9.63 21.13 9.07
C HIS A 58 8.42 22.09 9.12
N LYS A 59 7.49 21.92 10.07
CA LYS A 59 6.32 22.79 10.25
C LYS A 59 6.42 23.50 11.60
N PRO A 60 6.15 24.82 11.69
CA PRO A 60 6.31 25.60 12.92
C PRO A 60 5.59 25.00 14.15
N GLU A 61 4.38 24.47 13.94
CA GLU A 61 3.56 23.87 15.00
C GLU A 61 3.97 22.44 15.36
N SER A 62 4.98 21.87 14.70
CA SER A 62 5.47 20.50 14.93
C SER A 62 4.36 19.44 15.01
N PRO A 63 3.39 19.41 14.07
CA PRO A 63 2.25 18.52 14.17
C PRO A 63 2.67 17.05 14.07
N LEU A 64 1.94 16.19 14.78
CA LEU A 64 2.15 14.74 14.74
C LEU A 64 1.56 14.13 13.46
N ARG A 65 2.35 13.28 12.79
CA ARG A 65 1.90 12.37 11.75
C ARG A 65 1.69 10.99 12.37
N VAL A 66 0.49 10.45 12.25
CA VAL A 66 0.21 9.05 12.57
C VAL A 66 0.86 8.17 11.50
N ILE A 67 1.61 7.16 11.94
CA ILE A 67 2.18 6.12 11.09
C ILE A 67 1.62 4.79 11.58
N VAL A 68 1.01 4.05 10.66
CA VAL A 68 0.48 2.71 10.91
C VAL A 68 1.45 1.72 10.27
N THR A 69 1.87 0.71 11.02
CA THR A 69 2.75 -0.34 10.52
C THR A 69 2.10 -1.70 10.65
N GLU A 70 2.30 -2.52 9.62
CA GLU A 70 1.91 -3.93 9.58
C GLU A 70 3.07 -4.86 9.97
N GLN A 71 4.21 -4.30 10.39
CA GLN A 71 5.38 -5.08 10.79
C GLN A 71 5.03 -6.10 11.88
N GLY A 72 5.38 -7.36 11.63
CA GLY A 72 5.09 -8.48 12.56
C GLY A 72 3.67 -9.05 12.45
N THR A 73 2.80 -8.49 11.59
CA THR A 73 1.44 -8.99 11.36
C THR A 73 1.36 -9.89 10.13
N TRP A 74 0.30 -10.70 10.04
CA TRP A 74 0.01 -11.50 8.85
C TRP A 74 -0.33 -10.65 7.62
N LYS A 75 -0.81 -9.41 7.82
CA LYS A 75 -1.16 -8.49 6.73
C LYS A 75 0.05 -8.15 5.88
N LYS A 76 1.24 -8.02 6.50
CA LYS A 76 2.51 -7.84 5.78
C LYS A 76 2.80 -8.98 4.81
N ALA A 77 2.56 -10.23 5.21
CA ALA A 77 2.80 -11.38 4.33
C ALA A 77 1.89 -11.33 3.10
N VAL A 78 0.61 -11.00 3.30
CA VAL A 78 -0.35 -10.82 2.20
C VAL A 78 0.01 -9.61 1.34
N GLY A 79 0.40 -8.49 1.95
CA GLY A 79 0.83 -7.27 1.26
C GLY A 79 2.05 -7.51 0.39
N CYS A 80 3.09 -8.19 0.90
CA CYS A 80 4.26 -8.58 0.13
C CYS A 80 3.93 -9.56 -0.99
N PHE A 81 3.03 -10.51 -0.76
CA PHE A 81 2.55 -11.42 -1.79
C PHE A 81 1.89 -10.63 -2.94
N LEU A 82 0.94 -9.74 -2.63
CA LEU A 82 0.28 -8.90 -3.63
C LEU A 82 1.28 -7.99 -4.35
N GLN A 83 2.17 -7.35 -3.60
CA GLN A 83 3.20 -6.46 -4.15
C GLN A 83 4.11 -7.19 -5.15
N LYS A 84 4.49 -8.45 -4.87
CA LYS A 84 5.31 -9.25 -5.80
C LYS A 84 4.68 -9.26 -7.19
N TYR A 85 3.40 -9.62 -7.30
CA TYR A 85 2.75 -9.71 -8.61
C TYR A 85 2.34 -8.35 -9.18
N LEU A 86 1.98 -7.39 -8.33
CA LEU A 86 1.75 -6.01 -8.80
C LEU A 86 3.01 -5.40 -9.42
N ASN A 87 4.21 -5.79 -8.96
CA ASN A 87 5.47 -5.38 -9.56
C ASN A 87 5.76 -6.10 -10.90
N GLU A 88 5.11 -7.23 -11.18
CA GLU A 88 5.22 -7.92 -12.47
C GLU A 88 4.29 -7.30 -13.53
N LEU A 89 3.27 -6.54 -13.11
CA LEU A 89 2.46 -5.73 -14.03
C LEU A 89 3.34 -4.65 -14.64
N SER A 90 3.70 -4.81 -15.91
CA SER A 90 4.37 -3.73 -16.63
C SER A 90 3.35 -2.63 -16.92
N PHE A 91 3.72 -1.39 -16.66
CA PHE A 91 2.98 -0.25 -17.16
C PHE A 91 3.98 0.69 -17.82
N GLU A 92 3.68 1.09 -19.04
CA GLU A 92 4.43 2.14 -19.71
C GLU A 92 3.87 3.48 -19.24
N ASP A 93 4.58 4.11 -18.31
CA ASP A 93 4.34 5.51 -17.96
C ASP A 93 5.56 6.33 -18.41
N PRO A 94 5.40 7.15 -19.47
CA PRO A 94 6.49 7.97 -20.00
C PRO A 94 6.96 9.06 -19.00
N PHE A 95 6.22 9.28 -17.91
CA PHE A 95 6.54 10.22 -16.86
C PHE A 95 7.03 9.55 -15.57
N GLN A 96 7.14 8.22 -15.55
CA GLN A 96 7.64 7.50 -14.39
C GLN A 96 9.13 7.80 -14.17
N ILE A 97 9.41 8.41 -13.02
CA ILE A 97 10.77 8.65 -12.54
C ILE A 97 11.07 7.71 -11.36
N LYS A 98 12.25 7.09 -11.36
CA LYS A 98 12.66 6.21 -10.25
C LYS A 98 13.05 7.00 -9.01
N ASN A 99 13.66 8.16 -9.19
CA ASN A 99 14.11 9.06 -8.13
C ASN A 99 14.38 10.45 -8.70
N SER A 100 14.67 11.41 -7.80
CA SER A 100 14.96 12.79 -8.15
C SER A 100 16.21 12.98 -9.00
N GLU A 101 17.20 12.08 -8.91
CA GLU A 101 18.46 12.20 -9.67
C GLU A 101 18.23 12.13 -11.18
N GLN A 102 17.20 11.43 -11.64
CA GLN A 102 16.86 11.38 -13.07
C GLN A 102 16.43 12.75 -13.60
N ILE A 103 15.61 13.48 -12.84
CA ILE A 103 15.21 14.84 -13.19
C ILE A 103 16.42 15.77 -13.09
N ILE A 104 17.20 15.68 -12.01
CA ILE A 104 18.38 16.53 -11.82
C ILE A 104 19.36 16.35 -12.98
N SER A 105 19.62 15.10 -13.38
CA SER A 105 20.48 14.77 -14.52
C SER A 105 19.92 15.33 -15.83
N TYR A 106 18.61 15.15 -16.07
CA TYR A 106 17.95 15.69 -17.26
C TYR A 106 18.07 17.22 -17.34
N LEU A 107 17.80 17.93 -16.24
CA LEU A 107 17.90 19.39 -16.19
C LEU A 107 19.35 19.86 -16.40
N LYS A 108 20.34 19.19 -15.79
CA LYS A 108 21.76 19.52 -15.97
C LYS A 108 22.24 19.28 -17.40
N SER A 109 21.80 18.21 -18.05
CA SER A 109 22.17 17.91 -19.45
C SER A 109 21.50 18.82 -20.48
N ASN A 110 20.56 19.66 -20.06
CA ASN A 110 19.82 20.59 -20.92
C ASN A 110 19.92 22.03 -20.38
N ASP A 111 21.07 22.39 -19.78
CA ASP A 111 21.33 23.68 -19.15
C ASP A 111 21.27 24.89 -20.12
N ASN A 112 21.38 24.62 -21.42
CA ASN A 112 21.21 25.58 -22.50
C ASN A 112 19.74 25.91 -22.84
N ARG A 113 18.76 25.27 -22.19
CA ARG A 113 17.33 25.51 -22.40
C ARG A 113 16.73 26.27 -21.22
N SER A 114 15.78 27.16 -21.53
CA SER A 114 14.92 27.75 -20.50
C SER A 114 13.78 26.78 -20.18
N PHE A 115 13.57 26.51 -18.89
CA PHE A 115 12.47 25.70 -18.41
C PHE A 115 11.43 26.56 -17.71
N GLN A 116 10.16 26.28 -17.97
CA GLN A 116 9.06 26.73 -17.12
C GLN A 116 8.62 25.56 -16.25
N ALA A 117 8.43 25.82 -14.96
CA ALA A 117 8.04 24.79 -14.01
C ALA A 117 6.92 25.31 -13.10
N PHE A 118 6.05 24.39 -12.71
CA PHE A 118 5.08 24.59 -11.65
C PHE A 118 5.11 23.39 -10.72
N SER A 119 4.62 23.56 -9.49
CA SER A 119 4.56 22.49 -8.50
C SER A 119 3.12 22.25 -8.09
N VAL A 120 2.76 20.97 -7.97
CA VAL A 120 1.45 20.53 -7.48
C VAL A 120 1.67 19.66 -6.26
N ASP A 121 1.00 20.00 -5.16
CA ASP A 121 1.01 19.23 -3.91
C ASP A 121 -0.31 18.47 -3.76
N VAL A 122 -0.23 17.13 -3.76
CA VAL A 122 -1.39 16.26 -3.53
C VAL A 122 -1.58 16.06 -2.03
N LYS A 123 -2.61 16.69 -1.48
CA LYS A 123 -2.95 16.55 -0.06
C LYS A 123 -3.73 15.27 0.19
N TYR A 124 -3.40 14.63 1.31
CA TYR A 124 -4.13 13.47 1.84
C TYR A 124 -4.24 12.28 0.87
N LEU A 125 -3.25 12.04 0.00
CA LEU A 125 -3.27 10.98 -1.01
C LEU A 125 -3.88 9.66 -0.52
N TYR A 126 -3.36 9.11 0.59
CA TYR A 126 -3.82 7.83 1.15
C TYR A 126 -5.25 7.84 1.73
N TYR A 127 -5.79 9.01 2.07
CA TYR A 127 -7.16 9.17 2.56
C TYR A 127 -8.16 9.47 1.44
N SER A 128 -7.68 9.91 0.28
CA SER A 128 -8.48 10.28 -0.88
C SER A 128 -8.52 9.18 -1.94
N LEU A 129 -8.03 7.98 -1.64
CA LEU A 129 -8.00 6.87 -2.57
C LEU A 129 -9.43 6.36 -2.85
N PRO A 130 -9.85 6.20 -4.11
CA PRO A 130 -11.15 5.63 -4.44
C PRO A 130 -11.13 4.13 -4.17
N HIS A 131 -11.49 3.73 -2.95
CA HIS A 131 -11.41 2.35 -2.48
C HIS A 131 -12.16 1.34 -3.36
N GLU A 132 -13.26 1.74 -4.00
CA GLU A 132 -14.04 0.87 -4.89
C GLU A 132 -13.37 0.67 -6.25
N LEU A 133 -12.59 1.65 -6.72
CA LEU A 133 -11.95 1.59 -8.04
C LEU A 133 -10.61 0.84 -8.00
N ILE A 134 -9.92 0.83 -6.86
CA ILE A 134 -8.60 0.19 -6.74
C ILE A 134 -8.68 -1.31 -7.11
N PRO A 135 -9.60 -2.12 -6.56
CA PRO A 135 -9.72 -3.52 -6.94
C PRO A 135 -10.03 -3.71 -8.43
N CYS A 136 -10.95 -2.92 -8.99
CA CYS A 136 -11.30 -2.99 -10.41
C CYS A 136 -10.08 -2.72 -11.31
N SER A 137 -9.31 -1.67 -11.00
CA SER A 137 -8.10 -1.35 -11.75
C SER A 137 -7.03 -2.44 -11.65
N VAL A 138 -6.93 -3.13 -10.50
CA VAL A 138 -5.99 -4.25 -10.35
C VAL A 138 -6.46 -5.46 -11.17
N GLU A 139 -7.75 -5.79 -11.10
CA GLU A 139 -8.36 -6.90 -11.85
C GLU A 139 -8.19 -6.73 -13.36
N GLU A 140 -8.54 -5.55 -13.89
CA GLU A 140 -8.38 -5.22 -15.31
C GLU A 140 -6.94 -5.40 -15.79
N ARG A 141 -5.96 -5.04 -14.95
CA ARG A 141 -4.54 -5.20 -15.30
C ARG A 141 -4.09 -6.65 -15.23
N ILE A 142 -4.55 -7.42 -14.24
CA ILE A 142 -4.27 -8.87 -14.18
C ILE A 142 -4.80 -9.56 -15.44
N ASP A 143 -6.01 -9.21 -15.87
CA ASP A 143 -6.63 -9.79 -17.08
C ASP A 143 -5.85 -9.43 -18.35
N GLN A 144 -5.37 -8.17 -18.47
CA GLN A 144 -4.58 -7.72 -19.62
C GLN A 144 -3.20 -8.39 -19.71
N PHE A 145 -2.53 -8.64 -18.58
CA PHE A 145 -1.18 -9.22 -18.53
C PHE A 145 -1.17 -10.76 -18.39
N GLY A 146 -2.34 -11.37 -18.26
CA GLY A 146 -2.53 -12.81 -18.21
C GLY A 146 -2.53 -13.35 -16.78
N ALA A 147 -3.69 -13.87 -16.35
CA ALA A 147 -3.89 -14.50 -15.04
C ALA A 147 -2.90 -15.65 -14.73
N ILE A 148 -2.23 -16.22 -15.74
CA ILE A 148 -1.26 -17.32 -15.60
C ILE A 148 -0.04 -16.89 -14.78
N ALA A 149 0.41 -15.63 -14.86
CA ALA A 149 1.49 -15.10 -14.01
C ALA A 149 1.09 -15.09 -12.52
N PHE A 150 -0.21 -14.92 -12.25
CA PHE A 150 -0.78 -14.86 -10.91
C PHE A 150 -1.24 -16.24 -10.37
N GLN A 151 -1.31 -17.25 -11.23
CA GLN A 151 -1.76 -18.62 -10.89
C GLN A 151 -0.62 -19.65 -10.81
N ARG A 152 0.58 -19.34 -11.32
CA ARG A 152 1.72 -20.26 -11.26
C ARG A 152 2.79 -19.74 -10.32
N VAL A 153 2.81 -20.22 -9.08
CA VAL A 153 4.04 -20.26 -8.30
C VAL A 153 4.11 -21.55 -7.47
N GLU A 154 5.20 -22.28 -7.70
CA GLU A 154 5.77 -23.37 -6.88
C GLU A 154 6.13 -22.93 -5.45
#